data_AF-A0A2T6V450-F1
#
_entry.id   AF-A0A2T6V450-F1
#
_cell.length_a   1.000
_cell.length_b   1.000
_cell.length_c   1.000
_cell.angle_alpha   90.00
_cell.angle_beta   90.00
_cell.angle_gamma   90.00
#
_symmetry.space_group_name_H-M   'P 1'
#
loop_
_entity.id
_entity.type
_entity.pdbx_description
1 polymer ?
#
loop_
_entity_poly.entity_id
_entity_poly.type
_entity_poly.pdbx_seq_one_letter_code
_entity_poly.pdbx_strand_id
1 'polypeptide(L)'
;PILTPNNVIELNAVGMGVAPESTISPSQALALAKRAAIVDGYRQLGEKMYGIRVNAQDTVKDMVLQNSVIKTRVNALIRNAEITETIYKDGLCQVSMELKLDGRIWYRILSGARG
;
A
#
# COMPACT_ATOMS: atom_id res chain seq x y z
N PRO A 1 6.93 -12.64 -0.88
CA PRO A 1 6.00 -13.78 -1.11
C PRO A 1 5.83 -14.02 -2.61
N ILE A 2 5.42 -15.23 -3.03
CA ILE A 2 5.09 -15.53 -4.44
C ILE A 2 3.57 -15.55 -4.57
N LEU A 3 3.04 -14.79 -5.54
CA LEU A 3 1.62 -14.77 -5.90
C LEU A 3 1.32 -15.98 -6.79
N THR A 4 0.33 -16.77 -6.40
CA THR A 4 -0.15 -17.92 -7.19
C THR A 4 -1.66 -17.79 -7.40
N PRO A 5 -2.26 -18.52 -8.36
CA PRO A 5 -3.72 -18.48 -8.54
C PRO A 5 -4.52 -18.93 -7.32
N ASN A 6 -3.91 -19.64 -6.36
CA ASN A 6 -4.63 -20.33 -5.29
C ASN A 6 -4.33 -19.76 -3.90
N ASN A 7 -3.65 -18.61 -3.81
CA ASN A 7 -3.38 -17.97 -2.52
C ASN A 7 -3.96 -16.56 -2.42
N VAL A 8 -4.06 -16.09 -1.18
CA VAL A 8 -4.27 -14.68 -0.86
C VAL A 8 -3.00 -14.18 -0.18
N ILE A 9 -2.50 -13.02 -0.61
CA ILE A 9 -1.40 -12.35 0.08
C ILE A 9 -1.99 -11.17 0.84
N GLU A 10 -1.76 -11.14 2.15
CA GLU A 10 -2.11 -10.02 3.01
C GLU A 10 -0.87 -9.17 3.26
N LEU A 11 -0.98 -7.89 2.97
CA LEU A 11 0.04 -6.89 3.24
C LEU A 11 -0.46 -5.98 4.33
N ASN A 12 0.36 -5.80 5.35
CA ASN A 12 0.09 -4.86 6.43
C ASN A 12 1.13 -3.74 6.43
N ALA A 13 0.76 -2.54 6.84
CA ALA A 13 1.69 -1.43 7.04
C ALA A 13 1.24 -0.56 8.21
N VAL A 14 2.21 0.11 8.85
CA VAL A 14 1.94 1.11 9.89
C VAL A 14 2.59 2.40 9.43
N GLY A 15 1.78 3.32 8.93
CA GLY A 15 2.24 4.63 8.51
C GLY A 15 2.38 5.57 9.70
N MET A 16 3.39 6.45 9.66
CA MET A 16 3.66 7.42 10.73
C MET A 16 3.59 8.85 10.21
N GLY A 17 3.05 9.75 11.02
CA GLY A 17 2.94 11.17 10.66
C GLY A 17 2.94 12.05 11.89
N VAL A 18 3.66 13.17 11.81
CA VAL A 18 3.77 14.14 12.89
C VAL A 18 3.13 15.45 12.45
N ALA A 19 2.45 16.12 13.36
CA ALA A 19 1.92 17.45 13.09
C ALA A 19 3.06 18.48 13.01
N PRO A 20 3.03 19.43 12.06
CA PRO A 20 3.98 20.52 12.07
C PRO A 20 3.77 21.40 13.31
N GLU A 21 4.83 22.06 13.78
CA GLU A 21 4.77 22.93 14.96
C GLU A 21 3.83 24.13 14.76
N SER A 22 3.63 24.56 13.52
CA SER A 22 2.83 25.73 13.16
C SER A 22 1.32 25.45 13.01
N THR A 23 0.74 24.62 13.89
CA THR A 23 -0.70 24.33 13.86
C THR A 23 -1.50 25.34 14.68
N ILE A 24 -2.66 25.75 14.15
CA ILE A 24 -3.58 26.72 14.75
C ILE A 24 -4.47 26.05 15.81
N SER A 25 -4.78 24.76 15.67
CA SER A 25 -5.61 24.03 16.63
C SER A 25 -5.24 22.55 16.77
N PRO A 26 -5.58 21.90 17.90
CA PRO A 26 -5.37 20.46 18.08
C PRO A 26 -6.05 19.61 16.99
N SER A 27 -7.22 20.01 16.51
CA SER A 27 -7.93 19.34 15.42
C SER A 27 -7.17 19.45 14.10
N GLN A 28 -6.54 20.60 13.83
CA GLN A 28 -5.67 20.77 12.65
C GLN A 28 -4.41 19.91 12.77
N ALA A 29 -3.77 19.88 13.93
CA ALA A 29 -2.60 19.05 14.20
C ALA A 29 -2.89 17.58 13.95
N LEU A 30 -3.98 17.05 14.52
CA LEU A 30 -4.45 15.68 14.30
C LEU A 30 -4.70 15.40 12.81
N ALA A 31 -5.40 16.30 12.10
CA ALA A 31 -5.71 16.10 10.69
C ALA A 31 -4.45 16.03 9.82
N LEU A 32 -3.46 16.89 10.08
CA LEU A 32 -2.20 16.91 9.34
C LEU A 32 -1.34 15.67 9.66
N ALA A 33 -1.20 15.32 10.94
CA ALA A 33 -0.48 14.12 11.37
C ALA A 33 -1.10 12.85 10.76
N LYS A 34 -2.43 12.73 10.79
CA LYS A 34 -3.15 11.61 10.18
C LYS A 34 -2.94 11.53 8.67
N ARG A 35 -2.96 12.65 7.96
CA ARG A 35 -2.68 12.69 6.50
C ARG A 35 -1.27 12.22 6.20
N ALA A 36 -0.28 12.68 6.96
CA ALA A 36 1.11 12.25 6.80
C ALA A 36 1.25 10.75 7.07
N ALA A 37 0.63 10.24 8.14
CA ALA A 37 0.62 8.82 8.46
C ALA A 37 -0.03 7.97 7.35
N ILE A 38 -1.15 8.43 6.78
CA ILE A 38 -1.80 7.73 5.67
C ILE A 38 -0.89 7.65 4.44
N VAL A 39 -0.22 8.75 4.07
CA VAL A 39 0.69 8.79 2.91
C VAL A 39 1.87 7.83 3.13
N ASP A 40 2.44 7.83 4.33
CA ASP A 40 3.51 6.91 4.68
C ASP A 40 3.06 5.45 4.65
N GLY A 41 1.86 5.15 5.16
CA GLY A 41 1.26 3.82 5.10
C GLY A 41 1.10 3.30 3.67
N TYR A 42 0.57 4.13 2.77
CA TYR A 42 0.46 3.77 1.34
C TYR A 42 1.82 3.56 0.68
N ARG A 43 2.84 4.37 1.04
CA ARG A 43 4.21 4.18 0.54
C ARG A 43 4.75 2.81 0.94
N GLN A 44 4.64 2.46 2.22
CA GLN A 44 5.08 1.17 2.74
C GLN A 44 4.34 -0.01 2.09
N LEU A 45 3.02 0.09 1.90
CA LEU A 45 2.24 -0.93 1.18
C LEU A 45 2.71 -1.07 -0.27
N GLY A 46 2.98 0.05 -0.96
CA GLY A 46 3.49 0.05 -2.32
C GLY A 46 4.85 -0.64 -2.44
N GLU A 47 5.77 -0.38 -1.51
CA GLU A 47 7.06 -1.07 -1.45
C GLU A 47 6.91 -2.58 -1.26
N LYS A 48 6.04 -2.99 -0.34
CA LYS A 48 5.74 -4.43 -0.10
C LYS A 48 5.11 -5.08 -1.32
N MET A 49 4.16 -4.39 -1.96
CA MET A 49 3.48 -4.82 -3.19
C MET A 49 4.49 -5.04 -4.32
N TYR A 50 5.41 -4.10 -4.53
CA TYR A 50 6.44 -4.21 -5.57
C TYR A 50 7.41 -5.38 -5.33
N GLY A 51 7.63 -5.78 -4.08
CA GLY A 51 8.43 -6.96 -3.73
C GLY A 51 7.73 -8.32 -3.91
N ILE A 52 6.44 -8.34 -4.28
CA ILE A 52 5.73 -9.59 -4.55
C ILE A 52 6.24 -10.20 -5.85
N ARG A 53 6.61 -11.49 -5.79
CA ARG A 53 7.04 -12.27 -6.96
C ARG A 53 5.83 -12.83 -7.69
N VAL A 54 5.84 -12.77 -9.01
CA VAL A 54 4.80 -13.37 -9.88
C VAL A 54 5.27 -14.74 -10.38
N ASN A 55 6.59 -14.93 -10.53
CA ASN A 55 7.22 -16.21 -10.80
C ASN A 55 8.66 -16.22 -10.21
N ALA A 56 9.51 -17.18 -10.61
CA ALA A 56 10.88 -17.30 -10.10
C ALA A 56 11.81 -16.13 -10.49
N GLN A 57 11.52 -15.46 -11.61
CA GLN A 57 12.35 -14.41 -12.20
C GLN A 57 11.76 -13.01 -12.01
N ASP A 58 10.43 -12.88 -12.08
CA ASP A 58 9.76 -11.59 -12.10
C ASP A 58 9.04 -11.23 -10.81
N THR A 59 9.07 -9.93 -10.53
CA THR A 59 8.30 -9.26 -9.49
C THR A 59 7.20 -8.38 -10.07
N VAL A 60 6.27 -7.95 -9.21
CA VAL A 60 5.28 -6.92 -9.56
C VAL A 60 5.96 -5.64 -10.02
N LYS A 61 7.11 -5.28 -9.44
CA LYS A 61 7.90 -4.13 -9.88
C LYS A 61 8.29 -4.25 -11.35
N ASP A 62 8.79 -5.42 -11.76
CA ASP A 62 9.22 -5.67 -13.15
C ASP A 62 8.02 -5.53 -14.11
N MET A 63 6.87 -6.08 -13.73
CA MET A 63 5.63 -5.96 -14.51
C MET A 63 5.15 -4.50 -14.64
N VAL A 64 5.24 -3.73 -13.56
CA VAL A 64 4.85 -2.29 -13.53
C VAL A 64 5.76 -1.43 -14.40
N LEU A 65 7.05 -1.78 -14.50
CA LEU A 65 8.01 -1.07 -15.36
C LEU A 65 7.72 -1.29 -16.85
N GLN A 66 7.20 -2.47 -17.20
CA GLN A 66 6.92 -2.85 -18.59
C GLN A 66 5.54 -2.41 -19.08
N ASN A 67 4.56 -2.23 -18.17
CA ASN A 67 3.17 -2.00 -18.55
C ASN A 67 2.47 -0.93 -17.66
N SER A 68 2.10 0.20 -18.28
CA SER A 68 1.42 1.33 -17.61
C SER A 68 0.00 1.00 -17.13
N VAL A 69 -0.68 0.05 -17.76
CA VAL A 69 -1.99 -0.45 -17.30
C VAL A 69 -1.83 -1.21 -16.00
N ILE A 70 -0.80 -2.05 -15.89
CA ILE A 70 -0.47 -2.75 -14.62
C ILE A 70 -0.12 -1.72 -13.54
N LYS A 71 0.72 -0.73 -13.85
CA LYS A 71 1.03 0.37 -12.92
C LYS A 71 -0.24 1.02 -12.36
N THR A 72 -1.19 1.34 -13.25
CA THR A 72 -2.46 1.96 -12.86
C THR A 72 -3.28 1.04 -11.96
N ARG A 73 -3.40 -0.25 -12.31
CA ARG A 73 -4.14 -1.24 -11.51
C ARG A 73 -3.51 -1.46 -10.14
N VAL A 74 -2.19 -1.62 -10.06
CA VAL A 74 -1.47 -1.80 -8.80
C VAL A 74 -1.65 -0.58 -7.91
N ASN A 75 -1.53 0.64 -8.46
CA ASN A 75 -1.78 1.86 -7.70
C ASN A 75 -3.22 1.96 -7.19
N ALA A 76 -4.20 1.55 -8.00
CA ALA A 76 -5.60 1.52 -7.57
C ALA A 76 -5.82 0.51 -6.43
N LEU A 77 -5.17 -0.65 -6.48
CA LEU A 77 -5.23 -1.64 -5.41
C LEU A 77 -4.67 -1.11 -4.09
N ILE A 78 -3.47 -0.52 -4.12
CA ILE A 78 -2.83 0.04 -2.91
C ILE A 78 -3.72 1.11 -2.27
N ARG A 79 -4.40 1.94 -3.07
CA ARG A 79 -5.31 2.98 -2.58
C ARG A 79 -6.56 2.42 -1.91
N ASN A 80 -6.95 1.18 -2.23
CA ASN A 80 -8.06 0.47 -1.60
C ASN A 80 -7.63 -0.29 -0.34
N ALA A 81 -6.43 -0.04 0.20
CA ALA A 81 -6.06 -0.56 1.50
C ALA A 81 -7.01 -0.06 2.58
N GLU A 82 -7.40 -0.97 3.48
CA GLU A 82 -8.29 -0.70 4.59
C GLU A 82 -7.48 -0.13 5.76
N ILE A 83 -7.96 0.96 6.35
CA ILE A 83 -7.40 1.48 7.59
C ILE A 83 -8.05 0.71 8.74
N THR A 84 -7.26 -0.08 9.45
CA THR A 84 -7.73 -0.93 10.55
C THR A 84 -7.63 -0.22 11.90
N GLU A 85 -6.69 0.72 12.04
CA GLU A 85 -6.49 1.46 13.29
C GLU A 85 -5.92 2.86 13.04
N THR A 86 -6.24 3.80 13.91
CA THR A 86 -5.57 5.11 13.97
C THR A 86 -5.32 5.49 15.42
N ILE A 87 -4.05 5.66 15.78
CA ILE A 87 -3.61 6.10 17.09
C ILE A 87 -3.04 7.51 16.94
N TYR A 88 -3.42 8.42 17.84
CA TYR A 88 -2.78 9.73 17.96
C TYR A 88 -2.37 9.95 19.40
N LYS A 89 -1.07 10.13 19.62
CA LYS A 89 -0.49 10.31 20.94
C LYS A 89 0.71 11.24 20.84
N ASP A 90 0.76 12.26 21.70
CA ASP A 90 1.89 13.18 21.85
C ASP A 90 2.37 13.82 20.52
N GLY A 91 1.43 14.17 19.63
CA GLY A 91 1.74 14.79 18.33
C GLY A 91 2.10 13.81 17.20
N LEU A 92 2.27 12.53 17.52
CA LEU A 92 2.49 11.44 16.56
C LEU A 92 1.17 10.73 16.24
N CYS A 93 0.88 10.60 14.96
CA CYS A 93 -0.18 9.74 14.44
C CYS A 93 0.42 8.47 13.84
N GLN A 94 -0.17 7.33 14.20
CA GLN A 94 0.09 6.04 13.59
C GLN A 94 -1.20 5.53 12.93
N VAL A 95 -1.08 5.04 11.71
CA VAL A 95 -2.21 4.50 10.94
C VAL A 95 -1.85 3.10 10.47
N SER A 96 -2.57 2.11 10.99
CA SER A 96 -2.44 0.70 10.57
C SER A 96 -3.31 0.46 9.35
N MET A 97 -2.74 -0.18 8.33
CA MET A 97 -3.42 -0.48 7.08
C MET A 97 -3.22 -1.94 6.70
N GLU A 98 -4.24 -2.51 6.08
CA GLU A 98 -4.25 -3.86 5.53
C GLU A 98 -4.66 -3.84 4.05
N LEU A 99 -4.04 -4.71 3.25
CA LEU A 99 -4.36 -4.90 1.85
C LEU A 99 -4.33 -6.38 1.50
N LYS A 100 -5.44 -6.90 0.95
CA LYS A 100 -5.55 -8.28 0.51
C LYS A 100 -5.44 -8.38 -1.01
N LEU A 101 -4.62 -9.32 -1.46
CA LEU A 101 -4.44 -9.63 -2.87
C LEU A 101 -4.98 -11.02 -3.16
N ASP A 102 -6.12 -11.11 -3.84
CA ASP A 102 -6.64 -12.38 -4.34
C ASP A 102 -5.79 -12.85 -5.53
N GLY A 103 -5.07 -13.96 -5.34
CA GLY A 103 -4.24 -14.59 -6.33
C GLY A 103 -4.96 -14.97 -7.62
N ARG A 104 -6.23 -15.37 -7.57
CA ARG A 104 -7.02 -15.71 -8.78
C ARG A 104 -7.18 -14.50 -9.70
N ILE A 105 -7.36 -13.31 -9.11
CA ILE A 105 -7.57 -12.06 -9.84
C ILE A 105 -6.21 -11.53 -10.31
N TRP A 106 -5.29 -11.36 -9.37
CA TRP A 106 -4.04 -10.65 -9.62
C TRP A 106 -3.04 -11.46 -10.44
N TYR A 107 -3.04 -12.79 -10.32
CA TYR A 107 -2.21 -13.62 -11.17
C TYR A 107 -2.57 -13.43 -12.64
N ARG A 108 -3.86 -13.38 -12.99
CA ARG A 108 -4.31 -13.13 -14.39
C ARG A 108 -3.90 -11.75 -14.89
N ILE A 109 -4.07 -10.71 -14.06
CA ILE A 109 -3.74 -9.33 -14.42
C ILE A 109 -2.24 -9.17 -14.70
N LEU A 110 -1.39 -9.82 -13.88
CA LEU A 110 0.06 -9.69 -13.95
C LEU A 110 0.69 -10.64 -14.99
N SER A 111 0.14 -11.84 -15.16
CA SER A 111 0.63 -12.81 -16.18
C SER A 111 0.18 -12.48 -17.60
N GLY A 112 -1.00 -11.85 -17.77
CA GLY A 112 -1.53 -11.45 -19.07
C GLY A 112 -0.76 -10.31 -19.75
N ALA A 113 0.25 -9.74 -19.09
CA ALA A 113 1.08 -8.66 -19.58
C ALA A 113 2.09 -9.06 -20.67
N ARG A 114 2.27 -10.36 -20.90
CA ARG A 114 3.17 -10.93 -21.91
C ARG A 114 2.47 -11.18 -23.27
N GLY A 115 1.20 -10.80 -23.41
CA GLY A 115 0.40 -10.94 -24.63
C GLY A 115 0.24 -9.62 -25.36
#